data_AF-A0AAD8EJ85-F1
#
_entry.id   AF-A0AAD8EJ85-F1
#
_cell.length_a   1.000
_cell.length_b   1.000
_cell.length_c   1.000
_cell.angle_alpha   90.00
_cell.angle_beta   90.00
_cell.angle_gamma   90.00
#
_symmetry.space_group_name_H-M   'P 1'
#
loop_
_entity.id
_entity.type
_entity.pdbx_description
1 polymer ?
#
loop_
_entity_poly.entity_id
_entity_poly.type
_entity_poly.pdbx_seq_one_letter_code
_entity_poly.pdbx_strand_id
1 'polypeptide(L)' 'VAPAELEEVLRNHPDVVDAAVIGVPDERSGNIRKAFIVLKHSKVSPEDVQNFVS' A
#
# COMPACT_ATOMS: atom_id res chain seq x y z
N VAL A 1 8.48 -6.12 -8.16
CA VAL A 1 8.44 -4.88 -7.36
C VAL A 1 8.90 -5.19 -5.95
N ALA A 2 10.00 -4.56 -5.56
CA ALA A 2 10.51 -4.63 -4.20
C ALA A 2 9.56 -3.86 -3.25
N PRO A 3 9.49 -4.22 -1.94
CA PRO A 3 8.63 -3.50 -1.01
C PRO A 3 8.87 -1.98 -1.01
N ALA A 4 10.13 -1.55 -0.97
CA ALA A 4 10.52 -0.14 -0.95
C ALA A 4 10.04 0.66 -2.17
N GLU A 5 10.01 0.04 -3.34
CA GLU A 5 9.52 0.65 -4.57
C GLU A 5 8.01 0.91 -4.48
N LEU A 6 7.25 -0.03 -3.93
CA LEU A 6 5.80 0.14 -3.73
C LEU A 6 5.50 1.17 -2.64
N GLU A 7 6.30 1.23 -1.58
CA GLU A 7 6.20 2.26 -0.54
C GLU A 7 6.43 3.66 -1.10
N GLU A 8 7.42 3.83 -1.99
CA GLU A 8 7.68 5.11 -2.65
C GLU A 8 6.51 5.55 -3.52
N VAL A 9 5.93 4.64 -4.31
CA VAL A 9 4.73 4.93 -5.10
C VAL A 9 3.56 5.33 -4.20
N LEU A 10 3.31 4.58 -3.12
CA LEU A 10 2.23 4.88 -2.18
C LEU A 10 2.41 6.26 -1.51
N ARG A 11 3.65 6.65 -1.19
CA ARG A 11 3.96 7.98 -0.63
C ARG A 11 3.75 9.12 -1.62
N ASN A 12 3.77 8.86 -2.92
CA ASN A 12 3.44 9.88 -3.93
C ASN A 12 1.94 10.17 -4.03
N HIS A 13 1.07 9.37 -3.39
CA HIS A 13 -0.35 9.66 -3.32
C HIS A 13 -0.61 10.93 -2.47
N PRO A 14 -1.39 11.91 -2.96
CA PRO A 14 -1.52 13.22 -2.31
C PRO A 14 -2.06 13.14 -0.88
N ASP A 15 -2.89 12.14 -0.58
CA ASP A 15 -3.48 11.93 0.74
C ASP A 15 -2.71 10.96 1.65
N VAL A 16 -1.55 10.45 1.24
CA VAL A 16 -0.72 9.56 2.05
C VAL A 16 0.37 10.37 2.76
N VAL A 17 0.55 10.13 4.06
CA VAL A 17 1.64 10.67 4.87
C VAL A 17 2.84 9.74 4.79
N ASP A 18 2.60 8.45 5.01
CA ASP A 18 3.63 7.41 4.98
C ASP A 18 3.02 6.04 4.65
N ALA A 19 3.85 5.13 4.17
CA ALA A 19 3.46 3.78 3.80
C ALA A 19 4.58 2.77 4.07
N ALA A 20 4.19 1.59 4.55
CA ALA A 20 5.08 0.44 4.74
C ALA A 20 4.46 -0.82 4.13
N VAL A 21 5.24 -1.62 3.41
CA VAL A 21 4.78 -2.82 2.72
C VAL A 21 5.51 -4.04 3.28
N ILE A 22 4.75 -5.03 3.73
CA ILE A 22 5.29 -6.30 4.21
C ILE A 22 4.77 -7.46 3.37
N GLY A 23 5.59 -8.51 3.27
CA GLY A 23 5.14 -9.82 2.81
C GLY A 23 4.38 -10.52 3.93
N VAL A 24 3.20 -11.06 3.61
CA VAL A 24 2.40 -11.85 4.54
C VAL A 24 2.16 -13.21 3.91
N PRO A 25 2.36 -14.32 4.64
CA PRO A 25 2.01 -15.65 4.15
C PRO A 25 0.53 -15.70 3.76
N ASP A 26 0.23 -16.28 2.61
CA ASP A 26 -1.13 -16.50 2.13
C ASP A 26 -1.28 -17.94 1.67
N GLU A 27 -2.30 -18.63 2.16
CA GLU A 27 -2.48 -20.07 1.91
C GLU A 27 -2.76 -20.39 0.43
N ARG A 28 -3.25 -19.41 -0.35
CA ARG A 28 -3.59 -19.59 -1.76
C ARG A 28 -2.46 -19.17 -2.71
N SER A 29 -1.73 -18.13 -2.35
CA SER A 29 -0.76 -17.44 -3.21
C SER A 29 0.69 -17.61 -2.74
N GLY A 30 0.92 -18.31 -1.63
CA GLY A 30 2.22 -18.47 -0.97
C GLY A 30 2.61 -17.23 -0.16
N ASN A 31 2.64 -16.06 -0.79
CA ASN A 31 2.87 -14.77 -0.13
C ASN A 31 2.11 -13.65 -0.83
N ILE A 32 1.42 -12.80 -0.06
CA ILE A 32 0.79 -11.56 -0.52
C ILE A 32 1.53 -10.34 0.03
N ARG A 33 1.37 -9.20 -0.64
CA ARG A 33 1.83 -7.90 -0.12
C ARG A 33 0.71 -7.26 0.67
N LYS A 34 1.03 -6.80 1.88
CA LYS A 34 0.12 -5.99 2.71
C LYS A 34 0.75 -4.63 2.95
N ALA A 35 0.03 -3.58 2.58
CA ALA A 35 0.42 -2.21 2.82
C ALA A 35 -0.27 -1.67 4.08
N PHE A 36 0.49 -0.98 4.92
CA PHE A 36 0.00 -0.16 6.03
C PHE A 36 0.21 1.30 5.66
N ILE A 37 -0.83 2.11 5.80
CA ILE A 37 -0.87 3.46 5.23
C ILE A 37 -1.35 4.44 6.29
N VAL A 38 -0.60 5.51 6.46
CA VAL A 38 -0.99 6.66 7.28
C VAL A 38 -1.60 7.71 6.36
N LEU A 39 -2.88 8.00 6.54
CA LEU A 39 -3.59 8.97 5.70
C LEU A 39 -3.52 10.38 6.30
N LYS A 40 -3.44 11.39 5.43
CA LYS A 40 -3.58 12.81 5.81
C LYS A 40 -5.01 13.12 6.24
N HIS A 41 -5.98 12.51 5.56
CA HIS A 41 -7.41 12.67 5.80
C HIS A 41 -8.10 11.31 5.80
N SER A 42 -9.08 11.12 6.69
CA SER A 42 -9.78 9.84 6.90
C SER A 42 -10.78 9.45 5.79
N LYS A 43 -10.74 10.10 4.63
CA LYS A 43 -11.71 9.92 3.54
C LYS A 43 -11.26 8.99 2.42
N VAL A 44 -9.99 8.58 2.40
CA VAL A 44 -9.47 7.68 1.35
C VAL A 44 -9.85 6.24 1.68
N SER A 45 -10.45 5.54 0.74
CA SER A 45 -10.76 4.12 0.90
C SER A 45 -9.55 3.26 0.50
N PRO A 46 -9.46 2.01 1.00
CA PRO A 46 -8.43 1.08 0.55
C PRO A 46 -8.46 0.81 -0.96
N GLU A 47 -9.63 0.88 -1.58
CA GLU A 47 -9.83 0.63 -3.01
C GLU A 47 -9.26 1.77 -3.86
N ASP A 48 -9.42 3.03 -3.43
CA ASP A 48 -8.82 4.20 -4.08
C ASP A 48 -7.30 4.07 -4.17
N VAL A 49 -6.68 3.60 -3.08
CA VAL A 49 -5.23 3.38 -3.03
C VAL A 49 -4.81 2.21 -3.92
N GLN A 50 -5.56 1.10 -3.94
CA GLN A 50 -5.26 -0.04 -4.81
C GLN A 50 -5.33 0.33 -6.29
N ASN A 51 -6.31 1.15 -6.68
CA ASN A 51 -6.46 1.66 -8.04
C ASN A 51 -5.33 2.60 -8.46
N PHE A 52 -4.70 3.30 -7.50
CA PHE A 52 -3.57 4.18 -7.78
C PHE A 52 -2.28 3.43 -8.14
N VAL A 53 -2.10 2.22 -7.60
CA VAL A 53 -0.89 1.40 -7.84
C VAL A 53 -1.07 0.28 -8.88
N SER A 54 -2.29 0.13 -9.43
CA SER A 54 -2.62 -0.89 -10.44
C SER A 54 -2.26 -0.48 -11.86
#